data_AF-A0AAW9EET0-F1
#
_entry.id   AF-A0AAW9EET0-F1
#
_cell.length_a   1.000
_cell.length_b   1.000
_cell.length_c   1.000
_cell.angle_alpha   90.00
_cell.angle_beta   90.00
_cell.angle_gamma   90.00
#
_symmetry.space_group_name_H-M   'P 1'
#
loop_
_entity.id
_entity.type
_entity.pdbx_description
1 polymer ?
#
loop_
_entity_poly.entity_id
_entity_poly.type
_entity_poly.pdbx_seq_one_letter_code
_entity_poly.pdbx_strand_id
1 'polypeptide(L)' 'MSEREIRDMKNSDLDGLLNLHFKGRVVRKDLTKQLKEGANVPVYVLEYLLGMYCASDDDEVVMQGLE' A
#
# COMPACT_ATOMS: atom_id res chain seq x y z
N MET A 1 4.12 -28.28 10.30
CA MET A 1 4.60 -26.89 10.18
C MET A 1 5.51 -26.65 11.37
N SER A 2 6.78 -26.33 11.12
CA SER A 2 7.79 -26.20 12.16
C SER A 2 7.67 -24.88 12.92
N GLU A 3 8.12 -24.83 14.17
CA GLU A 3 8.14 -23.60 14.99
C GLU A 3 8.96 -22.46 14.36
N ARG A 4 9.89 -22.78 13.44
CA ARG A 4 10.66 -21.79 12.68
C ARG A 4 9.82 -21.10 11.60
N GLU A 5 8.99 -21.85 10.86
CA GLU A 5 8.08 -21.29 9.86
C GLU A 5 7.05 -20.35 10.49
N ILE A 6 6.55 -20.69 11.68
CA ILE A 6 5.62 -19.83 12.44
C ILE A 6 6.32 -18.52 12.87
N ARG A 7 7.61 -18.59 13.22
CA ARG A 7 8.40 -17.42 13.65
C ARG A 7 8.76 -16.50 12.48
N ASP A 8 9.07 -17.08 11.33
CA ASP A 8 9.34 -16.33 10.09
C ASP A 8 8.06 -15.65 9.59
N MET A 9 6.90 -16.29 9.69
CA MET A 9 5.59 -15.66 9.41
C MET A 9 5.25 -14.54 10.41
N LYS A 10 5.68 -14.66 11.66
CA LYS A 10 5.47 -13.65 12.72
C LYS A 10 6.36 -12.42 12.58
N ASN A 11 7.42 -12.52 11.78
CA ASN A 11 8.38 -11.46 11.46
C ASN A 11 8.33 -11.07 9.97
N SER A 12 7.42 -11.68 9.21
CA SER A 12 7.12 -11.31 7.84
C SER A 12 6.48 -9.94 7.87
N ASP A 13 6.99 -9.05 7.04
CA ASP A 13 6.44 -7.71 6.86
C ASP A 13 4.93 -7.78 6.61
N LEU A 14 4.15 -7.32 7.60
CA LEU A 14 2.70 -7.35 7.54
C LEU A 14 2.21 -6.56 6.33
N ASP A 15 2.91 -5.48 5.98
CA ASP A 15 2.58 -4.64 4.83
C ASP A 15 2.80 -5.40 3.52
N GLY A 16 3.93 -6.10 3.37
CA GLY A 16 4.16 -7.02 2.25
C GLY A 16 3.10 -8.13 2.14
N LEU A 17 2.70 -8.75 3.25
CA LEU A 17 1.63 -9.76 3.25
C LEU A 17 0.26 -9.17 2.87
N LEU A 18 -0.03 -7.96 3.36
CA LEU A 18 -1.24 -7.22 3.04
C LEU A 18 -1.29 -6.85 1.56
N ASN A 19 -0.19 -6.34 1.00
CA ASN A 19 -0.11 -5.98 -0.42
C ASN A 19 -0.19 -7.23 -1.32
N LEU A 20 0.39 -8.36 -0.89
CA LEU A 20 0.33 -9.62 -1.62
C LEU A 20 -1.10 -10.20 -1.70
N HIS A 21 -1.81 -10.24 -0.57
CA HIS A 21 -3.12 -10.89 -0.48
C HIS A 21 -4.32 -9.95 -0.71
N PHE A 22 -4.13 -8.64 -0.52
CA PHE A 22 -5.18 -7.63 -0.56
C PHE A 22 -4.83 -6.46 -1.49
N LYS A 23 -4.18 -6.75 -2.61
CA LYS A 23 -3.87 -5.75 -3.65
C LYS A 23 -5.13 -4.97 -4.06
N GLY A 24 -5.04 -3.64 -4.07
CA GLY A 24 -6.15 -2.72 -4.36
C GLY A 24 -7.20 -2.58 -3.28
N ARG A 25 -7.02 -3.25 -2.14
CA ARG A 25 -7.85 -3.14 -0.93
C ARG A 25 -7.08 -2.51 0.24
N VAL A 26 -5.77 -2.38 0.07
CA VAL A 26 -4.84 -1.74 1.01
C VAL A 26 -4.41 -0.41 0.41
N VAL A 27 -4.43 0.64 1.23
CA VAL A 27 -4.10 2.01 0.80
C VAL A 27 -3.13 2.62 1.78
N ARG A 28 -1.98 3.08 1.26
CA ARG A 28 -0.94 3.81 1.98
C ARG A 28 -1.41 5.24 2.31
N LYS A 29 -1.66 5.50 3.60
CA LYS A 29 -2.26 6.76 4.07
C LYS A 29 -1.30 7.95 4.01
N ASP A 30 0.00 7.70 4.12
CA ASP A 30 1.06 8.67 3.88
C ASP A 30 0.94 9.31 2.49
N LEU A 31 0.69 8.50 1.45
CA LEU A 31 0.52 8.99 0.07
C LEU A 31 -0.77 9.80 -0.10
N THR A 32 -1.87 9.38 0.54
CA THR A 32 -3.14 10.14 0.48
C THR A 32 -3.00 11.56 1.04
N LYS A 33 -2.12 11.74 2.05
CA LYS A 33 -1.85 13.06 2.64
C LYS A 33 -1.03 13.92 1.69
N GLN A 34 0.00 13.36 1.05
CA GLN A 34 0.82 14.08 0.07
C GLN A 34 -0.01 14.56 -1.13
N LEU A 35 -0.89 13.71 -1.67
CA LEU A 35 -1.75 14.07 -2.80
C LEU A 35 -2.82 15.13 -2.46
N LYS A 36 -3.30 15.16 -1.21
CA LYS A 36 -4.31 16.12 -0.76
C LYS A 36 -3.82 17.57 -0.80
N GLU A 37 -2.51 17.78 -0.63
CA GLU A 37 -1.93 19.14 -0.70
C GLU A 37 -1.84 19.67 -2.14
N GLY A 38 -1.89 18.79 -3.15
CA GLY A 38 -1.80 19.15 -4.57
C GLY A 38 -3.14 19.21 -5.33
N ALA A 39 -4.24 18.68 -4.77
CA ALA A 39 -5.49 18.52 -5.50
C ALA A 39 -6.74 18.80 -4.63
N ASN A 40 -7.71 19.54 -5.16
CA ASN A 40 -9.00 19.78 -4.50
C ASN A 40 -9.96 18.59 -4.72
N VAL A 41 -9.50 17.38 -4.38
CA VAL A 41 -10.19 16.12 -4.61
C VAL A 41 -10.52 15.46 -3.27
N PRO A 42 -11.74 14.92 -3.08
CA PRO A 42 -12.10 14.22 -1.86
C PRO A 42 -11.18 13.03 -1.57
N VAL A 43 -10.83 12.83 -0.30
CA VAL A 43 -9.86 11.81 0.13
C VAL A 43 -10.22 10.40 -0.33
N TYR A 44 -11.51 10.05 -0.32
CA TYR A 44 -11.96 8.72 -0.75
C TYR A 44 -11.67 8.43 -2.24
N VAL A 45 -11.61 9.47 -3.08
CA VAL A 45 -11.25 9.34 -4.50
C VAL A 45 -9.74 9.12 -4.63
N LEU A 46 -8.93 9.84 -3.86
CA LEU A 46 -7.48 9.64 -3.82
C LEU A 46 -7.13 8.24 -3.33
N GLU A 47 -7.84 7.75 -2.31
CA GLU A 47 -7.68 6.39 -1.80
C GLU A 47 -8.03 5.33 -2.85
N TYR A 48 -9.10 5.55 -3.61
CA TYR A 48 -9.47 4.66 -4.71
C TYR A 48 -8.38 4.61 -5.79
N LEU A 49 -7.87 5.76 -6.22
CA LEU A 49 -6.81 5.83 -7.22
C LEU A 49 -5.51 5.18 -6.73
N LEU A 50 -5.10 5.46 -5.49
CA LEU A 50 -3.93 4.83 -4.87
C LEU A 50 -4.09 3.32 -4.72
N GLY A 51 -5.27 2.82 -4.37
CA GLY A 51 -5.53 1.38 -4.35
C GLY A 51 -5.38 0.76 -5.75
N MET A 52 -5.87 1.44 -6.79
CA MET A 52 -5.82 0.91 -8.16
C MET A 52 -4.41 0.92 -8.76
N TYR A 53 -3.60 1.94 -8.47
CA TYR A 53 -2.31 2.18 -9.15
C TYR A 53 -1.08 2.00 -8.25
N CYS A 54 -1.22 2.11 -6.93
CA CYS A 54 -0.12 2.15 -5.97
C CYS A 54 -0.24 1.08 -4.86
N ALA A 55 -0.94 -0.03 -5.09
CA ALA A 55 -1.04 -1.14 -4.13
C ALA A 55 0.23 -2.01 -4.03
N SER A 56 1.40 -1.40 -4.19
CA SER A 56 2.71 -2.00 -4.05
C SER A 56 3.40 -1.42 -2.81
N ASP A 57 4.21 -2.22 -2.14
CA ASP A 57 5.15 -1.79 -1.10
C ASP A 57 6.42 -1.15 -1.68
N ASP A 58 6.75 -1.45 -2.92
CA ASP A 58 7.86 -0.84 -3.66
C ASP A 58 7.65 0.66 -3.92
N ASP A 59 8.48 1.49 -3.29
CA ASP A 59 8.46 2.95 -3.41
C ASP A 59 8.73 3.45 -4.84
N GLU A 60 9.49 2.72 -5.67
CA GLU A 60 9.71 3.09 -7.08
C GLU A 60 8.44 2.89 -7.91
N VAL A 61 7.75 1.76 -7.71
CA VAL A 61 6.47 1.45 -8.38
C VAL A 61 5.39 2.45 -7.97
N VAL A 62 5.36 2.81 -6.68
CA VAL A 62 4.45 3.82 -6.16
C VAL A 62 4.73 5.17 -6.82
N MET A 63 5.99 5.60 -6.89
CA MET A 63 6.37 6.90 -7.46
C MET A 63 6.03 7.00 -8.96
N GLN A 64 6.25 5.92 -9.72
CA GLN A 64 5.81 5.86 -11.13
C GLN A 64 4.30 5.98 -11.30
N GLY A 65 3.51 5.53 -10.31
CA GLY A 65 2.05 5.69 -10.33
C GLY A 65 1.57 7.08 -9.87
N LEU A 66 2.47 7.92 -9.37
CA LEU A 66 2.18 9.28 -8.89
C LEU A 66 2.62 10.38 -9.88
N GLU A 67 3.52 10.07 -10.82
CA GLU A 67 3.83 10.91 -11.99
C GLU A 67 2.68 10.94 -13.00
#